data_AF-A0A225B5M2-F1
#
_entry.id   AF-A0A225B5M2-F1
#
_cell.length_a   1.000
_cell.length_b   1.000
_cell.length_c   1.000
_cell.angle_alpha   90.00
_cell.angle_beta   90.00
_cell.angle_gamma   90.00
#
_symmetry.space_group_name_H-M   'P 1'
#
loop_
_entity.id
_entity.type
_entity.pdbx_description
1 polymer ?
#
loop_
_entity_poly.entity_id
_entity_poly.type
_entity_poly.pdbx_seq_one_letter_code
_entity_poly.pdbx_strand_id
1 'polypeptide(L)'
;MGLCFSTPRSHMFMSPAPRIRPVPMYPMSGGMRMHHSYGGYGGYGGYGGGRMGMGGYGGPPRMGARYGGGGGGGGFGGRGIIKTSWLEFKMALVGQNASSEITAKIYKCMIRVQSKDPSKRKRGRMLSAIIAALAGNVAIIHGHTHSHPHDHIHSHTVYKRATAPAAYCSNSDGTYNLSSITAPVEGAGSTGAQIKWDLTIDDTSSGYKQTITGFGAAVTDATVSSFNSLSSDTLSELLNLLMTPEGANFSLMRHSIGASDLSADPAYTYDDNEGKIDRHLANFNLGDRGNAMAEMLARMKKLQPGLTVLGTPWSAPGWMKLNGVITDSAKDNNLNDGFLIDDPGYPSEFARYFVKYIQAYEALGATIDAITIQNEPLNSQAGYPTMYMYDSEAANLIQYYVGPALAAAGLDTAIWAYDHNTDVTTFPQTVLEFASEYVDTVAWHCYADPLDWSVLTDFKNCNPNVTQYMTECWTPSFGEWYQASSFVVGPLNNWASGAMAWTLATNSSDGPSFTTGGCSECTGLVVINDDGTYTLQTAYYMLAQYSAFIPSGATILHGSGSYTYADGGIESVASLNPDGTRTVVIQNTLAHDVYVTLTTASGEKWGGDVPKESVVTWVLPEAN
;
A
#
# COMPACT_ATOMS: atom_id res chain seq x y z
N MET A 1 22.57 -16.98 -4.54
CA MET A 1 21.35 -17.79 -4.71
C MET A 1 20.85 -18.13 -3.32
N GLY A 2 20.12 -17.20 -2.70
CA GLY A 2 19.35 -17.49 -1.48
C GLY A 2 18.16 -18.36 -1.86
N LEU A 3 17.81 -19.31 -0.99
CA LEU A 3 16.57 -20.09 -1.13
C LEU A 3 15.40 -19.10 -1.01
N CYS A 4 14.72 -18.83 -2.13
CA CYS A 4 13.47 -18.06 -2.11
C CYS A 4 12.54 -18.64 -1.04
N PHE A 5 11.91 -17.77 -0.25
CA PHE A 5 11.08 -18.09 0.92
C PHE A 5 10.22 -19.33 0.65
N SER A 6 10.69 -20.49 1.08
CA SER A 6 9.99 -21.73 0.82
C SER A 6 8.86 -21.83 1.83
N THR A 7 7.66 -21.44 1.41
CA THR A 7 6.45 -21.95 2.07
C THR A 7 6.49 -23.48 1.92
N PRO A 8 6.37 -24.26 3.01
CA PRO A 8 6.09 -25.67 2.85
C PRO A 8 4.76 -25.73 2.09
N ARG A 9 4.73 -26.29 0.88
CA ARG A 9 3.48 -26.62 0.20
C ARG A 9 2.64 -27.48 1.15
N SER A 10 1.73 -26.85 1.87
CA SER A 10 0.68 -27.53 2.59
C SER A 10 -0.18 -28.18 1.51
N HIS A 11 -0.10 -29.50 1.44
CA HIS A 11 -1.06 -30.29 0.67
C HIS A 11 -2.46 -29.92 1.17
N MET A 12 -3.19 -29.12 0.40
CA MET A 12 -4.65 -29.05 0.49
C MET A 12 -5.16 -30.46 0.24
N PHE A 13 -5.49 -31.16 1.33
CA PHE A 13 -6.37 -32.32 1.26
C PHE A 13 -7.76 -31.80 0.89
N MET A 14 -8.11 -31.87 -0.39
CA MET A 14 -9.52 -32.08 -0.75
C MET A 14 -9.92 -33.44 -0.18
N SER A 15 -10.63 -33.45 0.94
CA SER A 15 -11.19 -34.68 1.52
C SER A 15 -12.72 -34.61 1.48
N PRO A 16 -13.41 -35.68 1.04
CA PRO A 16 -14.87 -35.69 0.92
C PRO A 16 -15.55 -35.88 2.29
N ALA A 17 -16.78 -35.38 2.39
CA ALA A 17 -17.66 -35.32 3.57
C ALA A 17 -17.52 -36.47 4.60
N PRO A 18 -17.52 -36.18 5.93
CA PRO A 18 -17.28 -37.22 6.93
C PRO A 18 -18.54 -38.03 7.25
N ARG A 19 -18.39 -39.36 7.26
CA ARG A 19 -19.28 -40.29 7.97
C ARG A 19 -18.75 -40.53 9.38
N ILE A 20 -19.61 -40.28 10.36
CA ILE A 20 -19.39 -40.43 11.79
C ILE A 20 -19.31 -41.91 12.21
N ARG A 21 -18.31 -42.28 13.04
CA ARG A 21 -18.43 -43.27 14.13
C ARG A 21 -17.46 -42.96 15.29
N PRO A 22 -17.83 -43.23 16.57
CA PRO A 22 -17.08 -42.78 17.76
C PRO A 22 -16.29 -43.89 18.48
N VAL A 23 -15.15 -43.55 19.09
CA VAL A 23 -14.46 -44.33 20.16
C VAL A 23 -13.55 -43.40 21.00
N PRO A 24 -13.06 -43.77 22.22
CA PRO A 24 -13.40 -43.09 23.48
C PRO A 24 -12.20 -42.40 24.21
N MET A 25 -12.54 -41.57 25.19
CA MET A 25 -11.63 -40.86 26.11
C MET A 25 -10.96 -41.79 27.15
N TYR A 26 -9.69 -41.46 27.48
CA TYR A 26 -9.07 -41.69 28.80
C TYR A 26 -8.23 -40.47 29.20
N PRO A 27 -8.10 -40.14 30.51
CA PRO A 27 -7.52 -38.89 30.98
C PRO A 27 -6.03 -39.03 31.35
N MET A 28 -5.26 -37.95 31.24
CA MET A 28 -3.98 -37.81 31.93
C MET A 28 -3.91 -36.49 32.70
N SER A 29 -3.60 -36.65 33.98
CA SER A 29 -3.27 -35.66 34.98
C SER A 29 -1.79 -35.27 34.94
N GLY A 30 -1.50 -34.00 35.21
CA GLY A 30 -0.17 -33.46 35.53
C GLY A 30 -0.12 -31.98 35.11
N GLY A 31 0.05 -30.97 35.95
CA GLY A 31 0.66 -30.92 37.27
C GLY A 31 2.09 -30.37 37.16
N MET A 32 2.27 -29.08 36.85
CA MET A 32 3.54 -28.40 37.14
C MET A 32 3.35 -26.90 37.40
N ARG A 33 4.05 -26.45 38.44
CA ARG A 33 3.95 -25.15 39.12
C ARG A 33 4.73 -24.07 38.37
N MET A 34 4.17 -22.86 38.31
CA MET A 34 4.95 -21.65 38.05
C MET A 34 5.35 -20.97 39.37
N HIS A 35 6.63 -20.60 39.44
CA HIS A 35 7.19 -19.68 40.43
C HIS A 35 6.79 -18.24 40.05
N HIS A 36 6.16 -17.50 40.96
CA HIS A 36 6.16 -16.04 40.92
C HIS A 36 6.69 -15.50 42.25
N SER A 37 7.66 -14.60 42.13
CA SER A 37 8.32 -13.90 43.22
C SER A 37 7.45 -12.75 43.72
N TYR A 38 7.48 -12.55 45.03
CA TYR A 38 6.75 -11.53 45.79
C TYR A 38 7.36 -10.13 45.63
N GLY A 39 6.50 -9.13 45.52
CA GLY A 39 6.75 -7.75 45.93
C GLY A 39 5.44 -7.18 46.47
N GLY A 40 5.34 -7.03 47.80
CA GLY A 40 4.13 -6.58 48.47
C GLY A 40 4.08 -5.08 48.72
N TYR A 41 2.88 -4.56 48.97
CA TYR A 41 2.61 -3.44 49.87
C TYR A 41 1.16 -3.58 50.38
N GLY A 42 0.92 -3.10 51.60
CA GLY A 42 -0.20 -3.53 52.45
C GLY A 42 -1.49 -2.71 52.35
N GLY A 43 -2.48 -3.10 53.14
CA GLY A 43 -3.42 -2.14 53.75
C GLY A 43 -4.92 -2.43 53.66
N TYR A 44 -5.43 -3.19 54.65
CA TYR A 44 -6.71 -3.03 55.37
C TYR A 44 -8.03 -2.64 54.66
N GLY A 45 -9.02 -3.55 54.80
CA GLY A 45 -10.29 -3.22 55.47
C GLY A 45 -11.60 -3.38 54.68
N GLY A 46 -12.51 -4.23 55.18
CA GLY A 46 -13.97 -3.97 55.05
C GLY A 46 -14.88 -5.06 54.47
N TYR A 47 -15.39 -5.93 55.36
CA TYR A 47 -16.76 -6.50 55.44
C TYR A 47 -17.64 -6.77 54.18
N GLY A 48 -18.08 -8.04 54.06
CA GLY A 48 -19.50 -8.37 54.33
C GLY A 48 -20.37 -8.98 53.21
N GLY A 49 -20.63 -10.30 53.29
CA GLY A 49 -21.87 -11.02 52.89
C GLY A 49 -22.22 -11.10 51.39
N GLY A 50 -22.77 -12.17 50.80
CA GLY A 50 -23.35 -13.43 51.27
C GLY A 50 -24.41 -13.91 50.24
N ARG A 51 -24.54 -15.24 50.09
CA ARG A 51 -25.56 -16.05 49.33
C ARG A 51 -25.29 -16.27 47.83
N MET A 52 -24.98 -17.50 47.38
CA MET A 52 -25.77 -18.75 47.27
C MET A 52 -26.72 -18.79 46.05
N GLY A 53 -26.48 -19.76 45.17
CA GLY A 53 -27.38 -20.18 44.09
C GLY A 53 -26.76 -21.24 43.17
N MET A 54 -26.67 -22.49 43.63
CA MET A 54 -26.27 -23.66 42.83
C MET A 54 -27.48 -24.29 42.12
N GLY A 55 -27.25 -24.77 40.89
CA GLY A 55 -27.78 -26.03 40.29
C GLY A 55 -29.27 -26.07 39.92
N GLY A 56 -29.72 -26.73 38.86
CA GLY A 56 -29.07 -27.62 37.90
C GLY A 56 -30.14 -28.38 37.09
N TYR A 57 -29.79 -28.70 35.83
CA TYR A 57 -30.10 -29.89 35.03
C TYR A 57 -31.46 -30.62 35.09
N GLY A 58 -31.95 -31.01 33.89
CA GLY A 58 -32.68 -32.28 33.74
C GLY A 58 -33.57 -32.40 32.51
N GLY A 59 -33.02 -32.88 31.40
CA GLY A 59 -33.73 -33.21 30.16
C GLY A 59 -34.52 -34.54 30.16
N PRO A 60 -35.05 -34.96 28.99
CA PRO A 60 -36.28 -35.74 28.79
C PRO A 60 -36.01 -37.21 28.39
N PRO A 61 -37.05 -37.96 27.92
CA PRO A 61 -36.80 -38.80 26.74
C PRO A 61 -37.96 -39.11 25.75
N ARG A 62 -37.55 -39.38 24.49
CA ARG A 62 -38.00 -40.42 23.51
C ARG A 62 -39.34 -40.22 22.77
N MET A 63 -39.60 -40.72 21.54
CA MET A 63 -38.95 -41.60 20.55
C MET A 63 -39.79 -41.56 19.24
N GLY A 64 -39.23 -41.95 18.08
CA GLY A 64 -40.02 -42.57 16.99
C GLY A 64 -39.58 -42.23 15.56
N ALA A 65 -39.21 -43.24 14.77
CA ALA A 65 -38.67 -43.13 13.42
C ALA A 65 -39.29 -44.17 12.44
N ARG A 66 -39.05 -43.95 11.13
CA ARG A 66 -39.15 -44.83 9.93
C ARG A 66 -40.55 -44.95 9.25
N TYR A 67 -40.71 -45.20 7.94
CA TYR A 67 -39.96 -46.02 6.95
C TYR A 67 -40.38 -45.68 5.48
N GLY A 68 -39.49 -46.01 4.52
CA GLY A 68 -39.79 -46.49 3.14
C GLY A 68 -39.58 -45.49 1.98
N GLY A 69 -38.99 -45.77 0.80
CA GLY A 69 -38.43 -46.98 0.19
C GLY A 69 -38.62 -46.99 -1.35
N GLY A 70 -37.54 -47.22 -2.13
CA GLY A 70 -37.51 -47.72 -3.53
C GLY A 70 -37.70 -46.71 -4.67
N GLY A 71 -37.02 -46.77 -5.83
CA GLY A 71 -36.03 -47.70 -6.39
C GLY A 71 -36.10 -47.75 -7.93
N GLY A 72 -34.93 -47.79 -8.59
CA GLY A 72 -34.68 -48.30 -9.97
C GLY A 72 -34.85 -47.31 -11.13
N GLY A 73 -34.01 -47.27 -12.17
CA GLY A 73 -32.85 -48.08 -12.55
C GLY A 73 -32.61 -48.05 -14.08
N GLY A 74 -31.35 -48.17 -14.51
CA GLY A 74 -30.89 -48.55 -15.86
C GLY A 74 -30.46 -47.38 -16.78
N GLY A 75 -29.33 -47.37 -17.49
CA GLY A 75 -28.26 -48.35 -17.70
C GLY A 75 -27.59 -48.14 -19.07
N PHE A 76 -26.29 -48.42 -19.16
CA PHE A 76 -25.42 -48.59 -20.36
C PHE A 76 -25.10 -47.33 -21.19
N GLY A 77 -23.87 -47.07 -21.64
CA GLY A 77 -22.59 -47.79 -21.63
C GLY A 77 -21.63 -47.14 -22.65
N GLY A 78 -20.35 -47.55 -22.64
CA GLY A 78 -19.48 -47.47 -23.83
C GLY A 78 -18.39 -46.41 -23.82
N ARG A 79 -17.14 -46.88 -23.81
CA ARG A 79 -15.86 -46.15 -23.83
C ARG A 79 -15.57 -45.52 -25.20
N GLY A 80 -14.83 -44.42 -25.21
CA GLY A 80 -14.16 -43.89 -26.39
C GLY A 80 -13.06 -42.90 -26.02
N ILE A 81 -11.81 -43.38 -26.01
CA ILE A 81 -10.59 -42.58 -25.88
C ILE A 81 -10.28 -41.96 -27.25
N ILE A 82 -10.18 -40.64 -27.33
CA ILE A 82 -9.51 -39.96 -28.45
C ILE A 82 -8.48 -38.99 -27.87
N LYS A 83 -7.21 -39.29 -28.12
CA LYS A 83 -6.08 -38.38 -27.95
C LYS A 83 -6.15 -37.31 -29.04
N THR A 84 -6.11 -36.04 -28.66
CA THR A 84 -5.76 -34.94 -29.56
C THR A 84 -4.48 -34.30 -29.05
N SER A 85 -3.43 -34.44 -29.85
CA SER A 85 -2.13 -33.79 -29.71
C SER A 85 -2.26 -32.29 -29.94
N TRP A 86 -1.81 -31.48 -28.98
CA TRP A 86 -1.59 -30.05 -29.14
C TRP A 86 -0.24 -29.82 -29.82
N LEU A 87 -0.26 -29.06 -30.92
CA LEU A 87 0.92 -28.54 -31.59
C LEU A 87 1.12 -27.11 -31.08
N GLU A 88 2.03 -26.90 -30.13
CA GLU A 88 2.44 -25.56 -29.71
C GLU A 88 3.44 -24.98 -30.72
N PHE A 89 3.12 -23.80 -31.26
CA PHE A 89 4.08 -22.95 -31.97
C PHE A 89 4.39 -21.75 -31.07
N LYS A 90 5.61 -21.70 -30.54
CA LYS A 90 6.18 -20.51 -29.89
C LYS A 90 6.67 -19.54 -30.97
N MET A 91 6.24 -18.29 -30.92
CA MET A 91 7.00 -17.19 -31.51
C MET A 91 7.25 -16.13 -30.43
N ALA A 92 8.52 -16.00 -30.08
CA ALA A 92 9.07 -14.85 -29.37
C ALA A 92 9.25 -13.71 -30.37
N LEU A 93 8.92 -12.47 -29.99
CA LEU A 93 9.34 -11.27 -30.70
C LEU A 93 9.69 -10.17 -29.71
N VAL A 94 10.97 -9.82 -29.71
CA VAL A 94 11.55 -8.57 -29.22
C VAL A 94 11.55 -7.57 -30.39
N GLY A 95 11.14 -6.33 -30.14
CA GLY A 95 11.70 -5.12 -30.77
C GLY A 95 11.30 -4.73 -32.20
N GLN A 96 10.47 -3.68 -32.27
CA GLN A 96 10.39 -2.57 -33.25
C GLN A 96 10.18 -2.81 -34.77
N ASN A 97 9.12 -2.14 -35.27
CA ASN A 97 8.89 -1.62 -36.63
C ASN A 97 9.01 -2.57 -37.84
N ALA A 98 7.92 -3.28 -38.18
CA ALA A 98 7.69 -3.74 -39.56
C ALA A 98 6.21 -4.04 -39.91
N SER A 99 5.56 -3.05 -40.54
CA SER A 99 4.65 -3.14 -41.69
C SER A 99 3.31 -3.91 -41.64
N SER A 100 2.25 -3.18 -41.96
CA SER A 100 0.89 -3.57 -42.36
C SER A 100 0.80 -4.41 -43.67
N GLU A 101 1.93 -4.84 -44.24
CA GLU A 101 1.96 -5.64 -45.48
C GLU A 101 1.99 -7.16 -45.25
N ILE A 102 2.35 -7.63 -44.05
CA ILE A 102 2.38 -9.06 -43.72
C ILE A 102 0.95 -9.60 -43.46
N THR A 103 0.10 -8.79 -42.83
CA THR A 103 -1.32 -9.12 -42.55
C THR A 103 -2.15 -9.23 -43.85
N ALA A 104 -1.85 -8.43 -44.87
CA ALA A 104 -2.57 -8.44 -46.15
C ALA A 104 -2.21 -9.65 -47.05
N LYS A 105 -1.00 -10.22 -46.91
CA LYS A 105 -0.55 -11.40 -47.68
C LYS A 105 -1.08 -12.71 -47.12
N ILE A 106 -1.32 -12.79 -45.80
CA ILE A 106 -1.93 -13.96 -45.14
C ILE A 106 -3.41 -14.09 -45.53
N TYR A 107 -4.14 -12.98 -45.66
CA TYR A 107 -5.56 -13.00 -46.07
C TYR A 107 -5.79 -13.41 -47.53
N LYS A 108 -4.84 -13.15 -48.44
CA LYS A 108 -4.92 -13.57 -49.85
C LYS A 108 -4.64 -15.06 -50.07
N CYS A 109 -4.04 -15.76 -49.10
CA CYS A 109 -3.76 -17.19 -49.19
C CYS A 109 -4.96 -18.07 -48.77
N MET A 110 -5.90 -17.53 -47.98
CA MET A 110 -7.08 -18.28 -47.49
C MET A 110 -8.27 -18.33 -48.47
N ILE A 111 -8.24 -17.60 -49.60
CA ILE A 111 -9.32 -17.57 -50.61
C ILE A 111 -8.93 -18.40 -51.85
N ARG A 112 -8.29 -19.56 -51.66
CA ARG A 112 -7.97 -20.47 -52.78
C ARG A 112 -8.01 -21.94 -52.40
N VAL A 113 -9.10 -22.39 -51.78
CA VAL A 113 -9.50 -23.81 -51.79
C VAL A 113 -11.02 -23.89 -52.00
N GLN A 114 -11.45 -23.91 -53.27
CA GLN A 114 -12.82 -24.30 -53.63
C GLN A 114 -12.83 -25.79 -53.98
N SER A 115 -13.57 -26.60 -53.23
CA SER A 115 -13.92 -27.98 -53.60
C SER A 115 -15.25 -28.01 -54.38
N LYS A 116 -15.32 -28.94 -55.34
CA LYS A 116 -16.43 -29.16 -56.27
C LYS A 116 -17.59 -29.93 -55.60
N ASP A 117 -18.67 -29.24 -55.26
CA ASP A 117 -19.97 -29.88 -54.93
C ASP A 117 -21.15 -28.93 -55.24
N PRO A 118 -22.08 -29.28 -56.15
CA PRO A 118 -23.21 -28.44 -56.55
C PRO A 118 -24.31 -28.25 -55.49
N SER A 119 -24.30 -28.99 -54.38
CA SER A 119 -25.41 -29.00 -53.41
C SER A 119 -25.36 -27.90 -52.32
N LYS A 120 -24.30 -27.08 -52.25
CA LYS A 120 -24.15 -26.00 -51.24
C LYS A 120 -24.52 -24.59 -51.72
N ARG A 121 -25.18 -24.44 -52.87
CA ARG A 121 -25.56 -23.13 -53.45
C ARG A 121 -26.68 -22.34 -52.74
N LYS A 122 -27.30 -22.87 -51.68
CA LYS A 122 -28.33 -22.14 -50.90
C LYS A 122 -27.89 -21.57 -49.54
N ARG A 123 -26.66 -21.82 -49.08
CA ARG A 123 -26.11 -21.17 -47.87
C ARG A 123 -25.12 -20.03 -48.14
N GLY A 124 -24.69 -19.84 -49.39
CA GLY A 124 -23.86 -18.70 -49.79
C GLY A 124 -24.61 -17.38 -50.03
N ARG A 125 -25.93 -17.40 -50.18
CA ARG A 125 -26.74 -16.19 -50.41
C ARG A 125 -27.20 -15.47 -49.13
N MET A 126 -27.09 -16.11 -47.97
CA MET A 126 -27.43 -15.48 -46.67
C MET A 126 -26.22 -14.80 -46.02
N LEU A 127 -25.00 -15.19 -46.40
CA LEU A 127 -23.75 -14.59 -45.88
C LEU A 127 -23.33 -13.31 -46.64
N SER A 128 -23.72 -13.15 -47.91
CA SER A 128 -23.49 -11.90 -48.67
C SER A 128 -24.46 -10.77 -48.27
N ALA A 129 -25.62 -11.07 -47.70
CA ALA A 129 -26.57 -10.06 -47.21
C ALA A 129 -26.15 -9.47 -45.85
N ILE A 130 -25.48 -10.25 -45.00
CA ILE A 130 -24.98 -9.79 -43.70
C ILE A 130 -23.69 -8.96 -43.86
N ILE A 131 -22.84 -9.29 -44.83
CA ILE A 131 -21.63 -8.50 -45.14
C ILE A 131 -21.98 -7.17 -45.83
N ALA A 132 -23.08 -7.10 -46.59
CA ALA A 132 -23.57 -5.83 -47.16
C ALA A 132 -24.21 -4.89 -46.11
N ALA A 133 -24.81 -5.42 -45.04
CA ALA A 133 -25.32 -4.62 -43.92
C ALA A 133 -24.19 -4.08 -43.01
N LEU A 134 -23.07 -4.82 -42.89
CA LEU A 134 -21.89 -4.38 -42.15
C LEU A 134 -21.01 -3.38 -42.94
N ALA A 135 -21.04 -3.40 -44.27
CA ALA A 135 -20.39 -2.38 -45.10
C ALA A 135 -21.22 -1.08 -45.24
N GLY A 136 -22.54 -1.14 -45.02
CA GLY A 136 -23.44 0.02 -45.09
C GLY A 136 -23.39 0.95 -43.87
N ASN A 137 -22.95 0.47 -42.70
CA ASN A 137 -22.80 1.29 -41.49
C ASN A 137 -21.40 1.89 -41.31
N VAL A 138 -20.46 1.62 -42.22
CA VAL A 138 -19.12 2.25 -42.24
C VAL A 138 -19.11 3.55 -43.05
N ALA A 139 -20.20 3.87 -43.78
CA ALA A 139 -20.29 5.06 -44.63
C ALA A 139 -21.16 6.22 -44.09
N ILE A 140 -21.70 6.14 -42.86
CA ILE A 140 -22.51 7.22 -42.23
C ILE A 140 -21.85 7.76 -40.94
N ILE A 141 -20.56 7.49 -40.71
CA ILE A 141 -19.79 8.10 -39.60
C ILE A 141 -18.52 8.77 -40.16
N HIS A 142 -18.67 9.61 -41.19
CA HIS A 142 -17.63 10.52 -41.71
C HIS A 142 -18.18 11.93 -41.95
N GLY A 143 -19.17 12.35 -41.16
CA GLY A 143 -19.87 13.61 -41.38
C GLY A 143 -20.43 14.24 -40.12
N HIS A 144 -19.69 14.23 -39.00
CA HIS A 144 -19.89 15.18 -37.92
C HIS A 144 -18.53 15.50 -37.28
N THR A 145 -17.90 16.55 -37.80
CA THR A 145 -16.82 17.25 -37.14
C THR A 145 -17.38 17.90 -35.87
N HIS A 146 -17.29 17.21 -34.73
CA HIS A 146 -17.21 17.90 -33.46
C HIS A 146 -15.81 18.48 -33.36
N SER A 147 -15.73 19.80 -33.52
CA SER A 147 -14.57 20.60 -33.14
C SER A 147 -14.30 20.42 -31.65
N HIS A 148 -13.37 19.54 -31.29
CA HIS A 148 -12.62 19.69 -30.05
C HIS A 148 -11.66 20.86 -30.24
N PRO A 149 -11.74 21.93 -29.44
CA PRO A 149 -10.63 22.85 -29.32
C PRO A 149 -9.56 22.19 -28.43
N HIS A 150 -8.30 22.35 -28.82
CA HIS A 150 -7.06 22.04 -28.09
C HIS A 150 -6.44 20.64 -28.27
N ASP A 151 -6.10 20.29 -29.53
CA ASP A 151 -4.77 19.71 -29.77
C ASP A 151 -3.77 20.88 -29.89
N HIS A 152 -3.39 21.43 -28.75
CA HIS A 152 -2.07 22.04 -28.67
C HIS A 152 -1.10 20.88 -28.47
N ILE A 153 -0.33 20.57 -29.51
CA ILE A 153 0.99 19.96 -29.31
C ILE A 153 1.78 21.01 -28.53
N HIS A 154 1.61 21.01 -27.21
CA HIS A 154 2.61 21.55 -26.33
C HIS A 154 3.80 20.63 -26.53
N SER A 155 4.84 21.13 -27.21
CA SER A 155 6.18 20.70 -26.85
C SER A 155 6.26 20.96 -25.35
N HIS A 156 6.03 19.95 -24.52
CA HIS A 156 6.33 20.04 -23.11
C HIS A 156 7.84 20.17 -23.07
N THR A 157 8.31 21.41 -23.10
CA THR A 157 9.66 21.73 -22.67
C THR A 157 9.72 21.22 -21.23
N VAL A 158 10.36 20.07 -21.04
CA VAL A 158 10.62 19.55 -19.70
C VAL A 158 11.60 20.55 -19.10
N TYR A 159 11.09 21.43 -18.25
CA TYR A 159 11.92 22.40 -17.55
C TYR A 159 12.82 21.62 -16.60
N LYS A 160 14.13 21.68 -16.86
CA LYS A 160 15.13 21.05 -15.99
C LYS A 160 15.08 21.70 -14.61
N ARG A 161 15.06 20.88 -13.56
CA ARG A 161 15.16 21.31 -12.15
C ARG A 161 16.45 22.05 -11.86
N ALA A 162 17.52 21.73 -12.59
CA ALA A 162 18.82 22.34 -12.43
C ALA A 162 19.60 22.32 -13.75
N THR A 163 20.17 23.48 -14.12
CA THR A 163 21.19 23.62 -15.16
C THR A 163 22.59 23.84 -14.58
N ALA A 164 22.69 23.98 -13.26
CA ALA A 164 23.91 24.15 -12.48
C ALA A 164 23.71 23.42 -11.13
N PRO A 165 24.77 22.96 -10.46
CA PRO A 165 24.65 22.28 -9.18
C PRO A 165 24.03 23.20 -8.12
N ALA A 166 23.20 22.63 -7.25
CA ALA A 166 22.60 23.29 -6.09
C ALA A 166 22.63 22.36 -4.86
N ALA A 167 22.55 22.95 -3.67
CA ALA A 167 22.47 22.20 -2.41
C ALA A 167 21.50 22.85 -1.43
N TYR A 168 20.73 22.01 -0.73
CA TYR A 168 19.73 22.41 0.26
C TYR A 168 19.91 21.63 1.55
N CYS A 169 19.78 22.28 2.70
CA CYS A 169 20.08 21.70 4.01
C CYS A 169 18.87 21.82 4.96
N SER A 170 18.68 20.77 5.76
CA SER A 170 17.83 20.77 6.95
C SER A 170 18.64 20.14 8.09
N ASN A 171 18.68 20.74 9.27
CA ASN A 171 19.52 20.24 10.37
C ASN A 171 18.79 20.13 11.72
N SER A 172 19.41 19.43 12.66
CA SER A 172 18.85 19.07 13.97
C SER A 172 18.37 20.27 14.80
N ASP A 173 19.06 21.40 14.72
CA ASP A 173 18.78 22.61 15.52
C ASP A 173 17.86 23.63 14.81
N GLY A 174 17.44 23.35 13.57
CA GLY A 174 16.56 24.21 12.78
C GLY A 174 17.21 25.49 12.24
N THR A 175 18.55 25.63 12.33
CA THR A 175 19.29 26.72 11.65
C THR A 175 19.09 26.66 10.14
N TYR A 176 19.01 25.46 9.59
CA TYR A 176 18.66 25.19 8.21
C TYR A 176 17.34 24.41 8.16
N ASN A 177 16.40 24.91 7.36
CA ASN A 177 15.09 24.32 7.11
C ASN A 177 14.83 24.39 5.60
N LEU A 178 15.27 23.38 4.85
CA LEU A 178 15.36 23.37 3.37
C LEU A 178 16.09 24.60 2.81
N SER A 179 17.08 25.10 3.54
CA SER A 179 17.78 26.33 3.19
C SER A 179 18.86 26.06 2.16
N SER A 180 19.01 26.95 1.18
CA SER A 180 20.11 26.87 0.22
C SER A 180 21.46 27.02 0.95
N ILE A 181 22.40 26.12 0.63
CA ILE A 181 23.79 26.19 1.08
C ILE A 181 24.73 26.19 -0.13
N THR A 182 26.04 26.26 0.11
CA THR A 182 27.06 26.18 -0.95
C THR A 182 26.89 24.90 -1.75
N ALA A 183 26.70 25.03 -3.07
CA ALA A 183 26.56 23.90 -3.98
C ALA A 183 27.86 23.07 -4.07
N PRO A 184 27.76 21.77 -4.36
CA PRO A 184 28.94 20.97 -4.67
C PRO A 184 29.61 21.47 -5.96
N VAL A 185 30.92 21.26 -6.05
CA VAL A 185 31.72 21.59 -7.24
C VAL A 185 32.16 20.33 -7.96
N GLU A 186 32.21 20.40 -9.29
CA GLU A 186 32.79 19.33 -10.11
C GLU A 186 34.31 19.37 -10.04
N GLY A 187 34.95 18.22 -9.79
CA GLY A 187 36.40 18.05 -9.64
C GLY A 187 36.90 18.16 -8.20
N ALA A 188 38.18 18.54 -8.04
CA ALA A 188 38.81 18.70 -6.74
C ALA A 188 38.42 20.05 -6.11
N GLY A 189 37.36 20.05 -5.31
CA GLY A 189 36.99 21.23 -4.52
C GLY A 189 38.00 21.53 -3.40
N SER A 190 37.94 22.75 -2.86
CA SER A 190 38.67 23.15 -1.65
C SER A 190 37.87 22.78 -0.40
N THR A 191 38.49 22.18 0.60
CA THR A 191 37.81 21.61 1.78
C THR A 191 37.76 22.58 2.96
N GLY A 192 36.58 22.84 3.52
CA GLY A 192 36.42 23.47 4.84
C GLY A 192 36.41 22.45 5.99
N ALA A 193 35.74 21.30 5.79
CA ALA A 193 35.65 20.24 6.78
C ALA A 193 36.93 19.38 6.91
N GLN A 194 37.18 18.88 8.12
CA GLN A 194 38.33 18.03 8.44
C GLN A 194 38.08 16.54 8.13
N ILE A 195 36.84 16.09 8.26
CA ILE A 195 36.42 14.72 7.97
C ILE A 195 36.08 14.61 6.49
N LYS A 196 36.52 13.53 5.85
CA LYS A 196 36.23 13.23 4.44
C LYS A 196 35.44 11.94 4.33
N TRP A 197 34.51 11.89 3.38
CA TRP A 197 33.69 10.73 3.13
C TRP A 197 33.49 10.50 1.64
N ASP A 198 33.68 9.27 1.19
CA ASP A 198 33.55 8.92 -0.23
C ASP A 198 32.22 8.19 -0.46
N LEU A 199 31.44 8.70 -1.42
CA LEU A 199 30.24 8.09 -1.96
C LEU A 199 30.43 7.77 -3.44
N THR A 200 29.75 6.74 -3.93
CA THR A 200 29.68 6.44 -5.36
C THR A 200 28.25 6.18 -5.80
N ILE A 201 27.92 6.52 -7.05
CA ILE A 201 26.65 6.20 -7.69
C ILE A 201 26.88 5.65 -9.10
N ASP A 202 26.07 4.68 -9.52
CA ASP A 202 26.00 4.24 -10.91
C ASP A 202 24.81 4.92 -11.59
N ASP A 203 25.09 6.04 -12.25
CA ASP A 203 24.13 6.84 -13.04
C ASP A 203 23.98 6.36 -14.48
N THR A 204 24.57 5.21 -14.82
CA THR A 204 24.33 4.51 -16.09
C THR A 204 23.18 3.51 -15.97
N SER A 205 22.71 2.98 -17.09
CA SER A 205 21.58 2.05 -17.10
C SER A 205 21.79 0.76 -16.28
N SER A 206 23.03 0.36 -15.98
CA SER A 206 23.29 -0.79 -15.09
C SER A 206 23.00 -0.51 -13.62
N GLY A 207 23.01 0.76 -13.23
CA GLY A 207 22.76 1.20 -11.85
C GLY A 207 21.29 1.48 -11.57
N TYR A 208 20.41 1.43 -12.57
CA TYR A 208 19.00 1.77 -12.39
C TYR A 208 18.28 0.72 -11.54
N LYS A 209 17.59 1.20 -10.50
CA LYS A 209 16.77 0.40 -9.60
C LYS A 209 15.28 0.66 -9.84
N GLN A 210 14.50 0.89 -8.78
CA GLN A 210 13.07 1.16 -8.85
C GLN A 210 12.76 2.61 -9.26
N THR A 211 11.58 2.81 -9.83
CA THR A 211 11.01 4.13 -10.10
C THR A 211 10.20 4.62 -8.90
N ILE A 212 10.33 5.89 -8.56
CA ILE A 212 9.65 6.53 -7.44
C ILE A 212 8.24 6.95 -7.82
N THR A 213 7.27 6.58 -6.99
CA THR A 213 5.92 7.12 -7.01
C THR A 213 5.86 8.46 -6.29
N GLY A 214 6.42 8.53 -5.08
CA GLY A 214 6.43 9.74 -4.29
C GLY A 214 6.67 9.51 -2.80
N PHE A 215 6.43 10.57 -2.05
CA PHE A 215 6.59 10.62 -0.60
C PHE A 215 5.45 11.43 0.02
N GLY A 216 5.17 11.19 1.30
CA GLY A 216 4.18 11.95 2.06
C GLY A 216 3.88 11.36 3.43
N ALA A 217 2.63 11.41 3.84
CA ALA A 217 2.17 10.90 5.13
C ALA A 217 0.71 10.42 5.04
N ALA A 218 0.16 9.87 6.12
CA ALA A 218 -1.27 9.59 6.16
C ALA A 218 -2.09 10.81 6.57
N VAL A 219 -3.18 11.05 5.83
CA VAL A 219 -4.27 11.94 6.22
C VAL A 219 -5.19 11.15 7.15
N THR A 220 -5.07 11.41 8.44
CA THR A 220 -5.86 10.78 9.52
C THR A 220 -7.07 11.64 9.90
N ASP A 221 -8.01 11.10 10.66
CA ASP A 221 -9.08 11.90 11.27
C ASP A 221 -8.49 13.05 12.13
N ALA A 222 -7.37 12.79 12.82
CA ALA A 222 -6.63 13.82 13.53
C ALA A 222 -6.13 14.94 12.59
N THR A 223 -5.59 14.58 11.43
CA THR A 223 -5.16 15.55 10.40
C THR A 223 -6.34 16.37 9.92
N VAL A 224 -7.44 15.74 9.52
CA VAL A 224 -8.63 16.42 8.98
C VAL A 224 -9.23 17.36 10.03
N SER A 225 -9.39 16.89 11.27
CA SER A 225 -9.91 17.71 12.36
C SER A 225 -9.01 18.90 12.67
N SER A 226 -7.69 18.71 12.65
CA SER A 226 -6.72 19.76 12.92
C SER A 226 -6.67 20.79 11.79
N PHE A 227 -6.70 20.35 10.53
CA PHE A 227 -6.75 21.26 9.38
C PHE A 227 -8.04 22.07 9.32
N ASN A 228 -9.17 21.46 9.70
CA ASN A 228 -10.47 22.15 9.71
C ASN A 228 -10.62 23.16 10.86
N SER A 229 -9.70 23.22 11.82
CA SER A 229 -9.69 24.28 12.84
C SER A 229 -9.01 25.57 12.38
N LEU A 230 -8.21 25.51 11.30
CA LEU A 230 -7.56 26.66 10.70
C LEU A 230 -8.55 27.58 9.98
N SER A 231 -8.15 28.85 9.81
CA SER A 231 -8.83 29.74 8.88
C SER A 231 -8.71 29.22 7.45
N SER A 232 -9.65 29.58 6.57
CA SER A 232 -9.60 29.18 5.15
C SER A 232 -8.31 29.62 4.45
N ASP A 233 -7.78 30.80 4.81
CA ASP A 233 -6.56 31.33 4.20
C ASP A 233 -5.33 30.55 4.68
N THR A 234 -5.22 30.32 6.00
CA THR A 234 -4.12 29.55 6.60
C THR A 234 -4.12 28.10 6.11
N LEU A 235 -5.29 27.46 6.00
CA LEU A 235 -5.39 26.12 5.44
C LEU A 235 -4.97 26.10 3.96
N SER A 236 -5.36 27.09 3.17
CA SER A 236 -4.98 27.17 1.76
C SER A 236 -3.47 27.36 1.59
N GLU A 237 -2.85 28.20 2.41
CA GLU A 237 -1.40 28.38 2.46
C GLU A 237 -0.69 27.06 2.82
N LEU A 238 -1.13 26.40 3.89
CA LEU A 238 -0.57 25.13 4.32
C LEU A 238 -0.70 24.05 3.24
N LEU A 239 -1.87 23.88 2.63
CA LEU A 239 -2.06 22.89 1.57
C LEU A 239 -1.20 23.19 0.33
N ASN A 240 -0.97 24.46 -0.03
CA ASN A 240 -0.04 24.80 -1.11
C ASN A 240 1.39 24.38 -0.76
N LEU A 241 1.83 24.64 0.47
CA LEU A 241 3.15 24.25 0.95
C LEU A 241 3.34 22.72 0.93
N LEU A 242 2.32 21.96 1.35
CA LEU A 242 2.39 20.50 1.41
C LEU A 242 2.33 19.85 0.02
N MET A 243 1.48 20.37 -0.88
CA MET A 243 1.10 19.64 -2.09
C MET A 243 1.80 20.13 -3.36
N THR A 244 2.42 21.31 -3.36
CA THR A 244 3.00 21.91 -4.58
C THR A 244 4.53 22.02 -4.54
N PRO A 245 5.20 22.28 -5.69
CA PRO A 245 6.64 22.52 -5.76
C PRO A 245 7.14 23.74 -4.96
N GLU A 246 6.26 24.56 -4.39
CA GLU A 246 6.65 25.66 -3.49
C GLU A 246 7.15 25.15 -2.12
N GLY A 247 6.82 23.91 -1.75
CA GLY A 247 7.27 23.27 -0.52
C GLY A 247 7.58 21.79 -0.70
N ALA A 248 6.94 20.93 0.09
CA ALA A 248 7.25 19.50 0.12
C ALA A 248 6.82 18.76 -1.15
N ASN A 249 5.84 19.25 -1.90
CA ASN A 249 5.36 18.61 -3.13
C ASN A 249 5.01 17.12 -2.93
N PHE A 250 4.32 16.80 -1.83
CA PHE A 250 3.94 15.43 -1.51
C PHE A 250 3.05 14.84 -2.61
N SER A 251 3.35 13.60 -3.00
CA SER A 251 2.77 12.92 -4.16
C SER A 251 2.34 11.48 -3.87
N LEU A 252 2.53 11.02 -2.64
CA LEU A 252 2.09 9.73 -2.15
C LEU A 252 1.52 9.91 -0.74
N MET A 253 0.21 9.70 -0.58
CA MET A 253 -0.49 9.84 0.71
C MET A 253 -1.26 8.57 1.04
N ARG A 254 -1.48 8.34 2.33
CA ARG A 254 -2.31 7.26 2.87
C ARG A 254 -3.53 7.86 3.59
N HIS A 255 -4.62 7.11 3.76
CA HIS A 255 -5.73 7.49 4.64
C HIS A 255 -6.44 6.27 5.20
N SER A 256 -7.25 6.48 6.24
CA SER A 256 -8.05 5.43 6.86
C SER A 256 -9.45 5.27 6.30
N ILE A 257 -9.80 4.02 5.97
CA ILE A 257 -11.15 3.62 5.58
C ILE A 257 -11.94 3.39 6.87
N GLY A 258 -12.58 4.44 7.37
CA GLY A 258 -13.17 4.50 8.71
C GLY A 258 -12.17 4.96 9.76
N ALA A 259 -12.44 4.64 11.03
CA ALA A 259 -11.57 5.04 12.14
C ALA A 259 -10.21 4.31 12.13
N SER A 260 -9.16 5.03 12.50
CA SER A 260 -7.87 4.51 12.94
C SER A 260 -7.66 4.77 14.45
N ASP A 261 -6.48 4.45 14.97
CA ASP A 261 -6.07 4.83 16.33
C ASP A 261 -5.99 6.36 16.54
N LEU A 262 -5.70 7.13 15.47
CA LEU A 262 -5.72 8.60 15.42
C LEU A 262 -7.09 9.17 15.02
N SER A 263 -8.15 8.56 15.56
CA SER A 263 -9.53 9.02 15.47
C SER A 263 -10.09 9.25 16.87
N ALA A 264 -11.02 10.19 17.03
CA ALA A 264 -11.72 10.38 18.29
C ALA A 264 -12.75 9.26 18.55
N ASP A 265 -12.97 8.94 19.83
CA ASP A 265 -14.11 8.14 20.26
C ASP A 265 -15.46 8.77 19.83
N PRO A 266 -16.50 7.97 19.51
CA PRO A 266 -16.47 6.52 19.38
C PRO A 266 -15.88 6.05 18.04
N ALA A 267 -15.51 4.78 17.97
CA ALA A 267 -15.15 4.13 16.70
C ALA A 267 -16.28 4.15 15.68
N TYR A 268 -15.89 4.15 14.42
CA TYR A 268 -16.84 4.08 13.31
C TYR A 268 -16.25 3.34 12.11
N THR A 269 -17.15 2.76 11.33
CA THR A 269 -16.94 2.36 9.94
C THR A 269 -17.99 3.03 9.07
N TYR A 270 -17.97 2.78 7.76
CA TYR A 270 -19.00 3.33 6.88
C TYR A 270 -20.28 2.50 6.86
N ASP A 271 -20.38 1.41 7.62
CA ASP A 271 -21.61 0.61 7.71
C ASP A 271 -21.78 -0.05 9.09
N ASP A 272 -21.72 0.76 10.15
CA ASP A 272 -21.88 0.25 11.53
C ASP A 272 -23.29 -0.29 11.78
N ASN A 273 -24.30 0.29 11.12
CA ASN A 273 -25.70 -0.12 11.16
C ASN A 273 -26.23 -0.39 12.59
N GLU A 274 -25.83 0.43 13.57
CA GLU A 274 -26.16 0.24 15.00
C GLU A 274 -25.81 -1.18 15.52
N GLY A 275 -24.77 -1.80 14.97
CA GLY A 275 -24.35 -3.18 15.27
C GLY A 275 -25.23 -4.27 14.65
N LYS A 276 -26.23 -3.93 13.82
CA LYS A 276 -27.09 -4.90 13.14
C LYS A 276 -26.45 -5.34 11.82
N ILE A 277 -26.67 -6.60 11.45
CA ILE A 277 -26.19 -7.15 10.17
C ILE A 277 -26.84 -6.41 8.99
N ASP A 278 -26.03 -5.92 8.05
CA ASP A 278 -26.48 -5.32 6.78
C ASP A 278 -25.87 -6.04 5.56
N ARG A 279 -26.44 -7.20 5.21
CA ARG A 279 -25.94 -7.99 4.06
C ARG A 279 -26.06 -7.27 2.71
N HIS A 280 -26.80 -6.18 2.62
CA HIS A 280 -26.95 -5.41 1.38
C HIS A 280 -26.17 -4.09 1.38
N LEU A 281 -25.51 -3.74 2.49
CA LEU A 281 -24.88 -2.44 2.72
C LEU A 281 -25.86 -1.30 2.40
N ALA A 282 -27.15 -1.49 2.73
CA ALA A 282 -28.21 -0.53 2.46
C ALA A 282 -28.04 0.77 3.28
N ASN A 283 -27.40 0.66 4.44
CA ASN A 283 -27.12 1.77 5.35
C ASN A 283 -25.68 2.27 5.27
N PHE A 284 -24.91 1.84 4.26
CA PHE A 284 -23.59 2.38 3.97
C PHE A 284 -23.63 3.90 3.86
N ASN A 285 -22.81 4.59 4.65
CA ASN A 285 -22.69 6.03 4.67
C ASN A 285 -21.31 6.44 5.17
N LEU A 286 -20.64 7.37 4.48
CA LEU A 286 -19.35 7.92 4.91
C LEU A 286 -19.46 8.65 6.27
N GLY A 287 -20.65 9.17 6.59
CA GLY A 287 -20.85 10.03 7.76
C GLY A 287 -20.04 11.32 7.68
N ASP A 288 -20.08 12.13 8.73
CA ASP A 288 -19.43 13.44 8.71
C ASP A 288 -17.90 13.33 8.56
N ARG A 289 -17.29 12.36 9.26
CA ARG A 289 -15.83 12.13 9.23
C ARG A 289 -15.34 11.61 7.88
N GLY A 290 -16.00 10.62 7.30
CA GLY A 290 -15.65 10.10 5.98
C GLY A 290 -15.87 11.12 4.86
N ASN A 291 -16.94 11.93 4.93
CA ASN A 291 -17.14 13.03 3.98
C ASN A 291 -16.03 14.08 4.08
N ALA A 292 -15.67 14.51 5.30
CA ALA A 292 -14.60 15.48 5.51
C ALA A 292 -13.23 14.96 5.02
N MET A 293 -12.96 13.67 5.24
CA MET A 293 -11.76 13.00 4.72
C MET A 293 -11.72 13.04 3.18
N ALA A 294 -12.79 12.60 2.53
CA ALA A 294 -12.88 12.59 1.07
C ALA A 294 -12.75 14.01 0.49
N GLU A 295 -13.40 15.02 1.09
CA GLU A 295 -13.26 16.41 0.67
C GLU A 295 -11.82 16.95 0.84
N MET A 296 -11.13 16.60 1.92
CA MET A 296 -9.74 17.00 2.14
C MET A 296 -8.81 16.39 1.08
N LEU A 297 -8.95 15.09 0.81
CA LEU A 297 -8.17 14.41 -0.22
C LEU A 297 -8.47 14.95 -1.62
N ALA A 298 -9.73 15.31 -1.92
CA ALA A 298 -10.11 15.94 -3.17
C ALA A 298 -9.43 17.32 -3.34
N ARG A 299 -9.34 18.13 -2.28
CA ARG A 299 -8.59 19.40 -2.29
C ARG A 299 -7.10 19.16 -2.55
N MET A 300 -6.50 18.17 -1.90
CA MET A 300 -5.10 17.81 -2.12
C MET A 300 -4.84 17.33 -3.55
N LYS A 301 -5.69 16.47 -4.12
CA LYS A 301 -5.60 16.02 -5.52
C LYS A 301 -5.75 17.16 -6.52
N LYS A 302 -6.55 18.18 -6.21
CA LYS A 302 -6.66 19.37 -7.07
C LYS A 302 -5.35 20.16 -7.13
N LEU A 303 -4.61 20.23 -6.03
CA LEU A 303 -3.30 20.91 -5.97
C LEU A 303 -2.17 20.04 -6.54
N GLN A 304 -2.26 18.72 -6.34
CA GLN A 304 -1.33 17.73 -6.85
C GLN A 304 -2.08 16.69 -7.71
N PRO A 305 -2.29 16.94 -9.01
CA PRO A 305 -3.00 16.01 -9.88
C PRO A 305 -2.35 14.63 -10.02
N GLY A 306 -1.03 14.53 -9.76
CA GLY A 306 -0.29 13.26 -9.75
C GLY A 306 -0.30 12.54 -8.40
N LEU A 307 -1.10 12.99 -7.42
CA LEU A 307 -1.14 12.41 -6.08
C LEU A 307 -1.72 10.99 -6.12
N THR A 308 -0.91 10.04 -5.66
CA THR A 308 -1.33 8.66 -5.37
C THR A 308 -1.87 8.58 -3.94
N VAL A 309 -3.07 8.02 -3.76
CA VAL A 309 -3.75 7.83 -2.48
C VAL A 309 -3.97 6.35 -2.20
N LEU A 310 -3.39 5.87 -1.10
CA LEU A 310 -3.62 4.55 -0.52
C LEU A 310 -4.71 4.62 0.56
N GLY A 311 -5.75 3.79 0.46
CA GLY A 311 -6.72 3.60 1.54
C GLY A 311 -6.55 2.26 2.24
N THR A 312 -6.74 2.22 3.55
CA THR A 312 -6.72 0.95 4.30
C THR A 312 -7.65 0.98 5.50
N PRO A 313 -8.39 -0.11 5.81
CA PRO A 313 -9.20 -0.18 7.01
C PRO A 313 -8.37 -0.70 8.20
N TRP A 314 -8.61 -0.14 9.38
CA TRP A 314 -8.10 -0.72 10.64
C TRP A 314 -8.99 -1.86 11.13
N SER A 315 -10.27 -1.84 10.75
CA SER A 315 -11.24 -2.87 11.07
C SER A 315 -12.37 -2.89 10.03
N ALA A 316 -12.94 -4.06 9.79
CA ALA A 316 -14.26 -4.17 9.17
C ALA A 316 -15.37 -3.66 10.13
N PRO A 317 -16.60 -3.39 9.63
CA PRO A 317 -17.76 -3.17 10.49
C PRO A 317 -17.92 -4.27 11.53
N GLY A 318 -18.30 -3.91 12.76
CA GLY A 318 -18.33 -4.85 13.88
C GLY A 318 -19.18 -6.10 13.60
N TRP A 319 -20.32 -5.95 12.91
CA TRP A 319 -21.20 -7.06 12.57
C TRP A 319 -20.59 -8.05 11.55
N MET A 320 -19.51 -7.67 10.86
CA MET A 320 -18.75 -8.57 9.98
C MET A 320 -17.69 -9.38 10.73
N LYS A 321 -17.38 -9.05 11.99
CA LYS A 321 -16.32 -9.69 12.78
C LYS A 321 -16.85 -10.81 13.65
N LEU A 322 -16.01 -11.80 13.98
CA LEU A 322 -16.39 -12.93 14.84
C LEU A 322 -16.79 -12.47 16.26
N ASN A 323 -16.15 -11.42 16.78
CA ASN A 323 -16.46 -10.82 18.07
C ASN A 323 -17.63 -9.81 18.04
N GLY A 324 -18.14 -9.46 16.86
CA GLY A 324 -19.29 -8.56 16.70
C GLY A 324 -19.03 -7.07 16.99
N VAL A 325 -17.78 -6.66 17.21
CA VAL A 325 -17.43 -5.31 17.67
C VAL A 325 -16.25 -4.71 16.90
N ILE A 326 -16.26 -3.38 16.73
CA ILE A 326 -15.17 -2.64 16.05
C ILE A 326 -13.95 -2.57 16.98
N THR A 327 -14.20 -2.14 18.22
CA THR A 327 -13.24 -2.02 19.32
C THR A 327 -13.61 -2.98 20.47
N ASP A 328 -12.88 -2.96 21.58
CA ASP A 328 -13.24 -3.59 22.87
C ASP A 328 -12.76 -5.03 23.13
N SER A 329 -12.33 -5.79 22.12
CA SER A 329 -11.80 -7.15 22.32
C SER A 329 -10.80 -7.59 21.26
N ALA A 330 -9.63 -8.08 21.70
CA ALA A 330 -8.68 -8.80 20.85
C ALA A 330 -9.04 -10.29 20.66
N LYS A 331 -9.96 -10.82 21.47
CA LYS A 331 -10.43 -12.20 21.35
C LYS A 331 -11.41 -12.30 20.18
N ASP A 332 -11.22 -13.34 19.35
CA ASP A 332 -12.04 -13.63 18.16
C ASP A 332 -12.15 -12.37 17.26
N ASN A 333 -11.05 -11.62 17.15
CA ASN A 333 -10.99 -10.31 16.48
C ASN A 333 -10.60 -10.45 15.00
N ASN A 334 -11.23 -11.41 14.32
CA ASN A 334 -11.03 -11.68 12.90
C ASN A 334 -12.29 -11.31 12.13
N LEU A 335 -12.15 -11.11 10.82
CA LEU A 335 -13.27 -11.12 9.91
C LEU A 335 -13.99 -12.47 10.00
N ASN A 336 -15.32 -12.49 10.05
CA ASN A 336 -16.08 -13.72 9.78
C ASN A 336 -16.18 -13.88 8.27
N ASP A 337 -15.12 -14.42 7.66
CA ASP A 337 -15.01 -14.64 6.21
C ASP A 337 -15.42 -16.06 5.76
N GLY A 338 -15.70 -16.94 6.72
CA GLY A 338 -16.04 -18.34 6.47
C GLY A 338 -14.86 -19.27 6.17
N PHE A 339 -13.62 -18.78 6.22
CA PHE A 339 -12.43 -19.61 6.01
C PHE A 339 -11.96 -20.28 7.31
N LEU A 340 -12.13 -19.63 8.47
CA LEU A 340 -11.75 -20.20 9.78
C LEU A 340 -12.84 -21.06 10.42
N ILE A 341 -14.09 -20.70 10.15
CA ILE A 341 -15.26 -21.37 10.67
C ILE A 341 -16.13 -21.77 9.48
N ASP A 342 -16.70 -22.97 9.51
CA ASP A 342 -17.58 -23.53 8.46
C ASP A 342 -18.96 -22.82 8.45
N ASP A 343 -18.92 -21.48 8.26
CA ASP A 343 -19.99 -20.49 8.22
C ASP A 343 -19.86 -19.75 6.88
N PRO A 344 -20.94 -19.46 6.12
CA PRO A 344 -20.84 -18.62 4.92
C PRO A 344 -20.24 -17.22 5.15
N GLY A 345 -20.22 -16.71 6.39
CA GLY A 345 -19.56 -15.46 6.75
C GLY A 345 -20.07 -14.24 5.95
N TYR A 346 -19.16 -13.30 5.72
CA TYR A 346 -19.36 -12.01 5.05
C TYR A 346 -18.30 -11.61 4.00
N PRO A 347 -17.60 -12.52 3.29
CA PRO A 347 -16.54 -12.12 2.36
C PRO A 347 -17.06 -11.31 1.16
N SER A 348 -18.31 -11.56 0.72
CA SER A 348 -18.94 -10.81 -0.38
C SER A 348 -19.43 -9.42 0.05
N GLU A 349 -19.89 -9.28 1.29
CA GLU A 349 -20.24 -8.01 1.92
C GLU A 349 -18.98 -7.16 2.11
N PHE A 350 -17.89 -7.75 2.60
CA PHE A 350 -16.60 -7.07 2.77
C PHE A 350 -16.04 -6.55 1.45
N ALA A 351 -16.08 -7.34 0.37
CA ALA A 351 -15.68 -6.88 -0.95
C ALA A 351 -16.55 -5.72 -1.49
N ARG A 352 -17.88 -5.79 -1.29
CA ARG A 352 -18.78 -4.68 -1.67
C ARG A 352 -18.57 -3.42 -0.84
N TYR A 353 -18.11 -3.55 0.40
CA TYR A 353 -17.78 -2.40 1.25
C TYR A 353 -16.66 -1.57 0.63
N PHE A 354 -15.59 -2.19 0.12
CA PHE A 354 -14.54 -1.49 -0.62
C PHE A 354 -15.07 -0.81 -1.90
N VAL A 355 -15.89 -1.51 -2.70
CA VAL A 355 -16.49 -0.92 -3.92
C VAL A 355 -17.29 0.34 -3.57
N LYS A 356 -18.14 0.28 -2.54
CA LYS A 356 -18.95 1.44 -2.11
C LYS A 356 -18.09 2.59 -1.59
N TYR A 357 -17.06 2.28 -0.81
CA TYR A 357 -16.12 3.27 -0.31
C TYR A 357 -15.41 4.00 -1.45
N ILE A 358 -14.81 3.26 -2.40
CA ILE A 358 -14.08 3.85 -3.52
C ILE A 358 -15.01 4.73 -4.35
N GLN A 359 -16.19 4.22 -4.72
CA GLN A 359 -17.17 4.99 -5.51
C GLN A 359 -17.66 6.25 -4.77
N ALA A 360 -17.84 6.19 -3.45
CA ALA A 360 -18.27 7.34 -2.66
C ALA A 360 -17.18 8.42 -2.59
N TYR A 361 -15.91 8.03 -2.43
CA TYR A 361 -14.77 8.95 -2.45
C TYR A 361 -14.57 9.57 -3.84
N GLU A 362 -14.66 8.77 -4.91
CA GLU A 362 -14.60 9.25 -6.29
C GLU A 362 -15.70 10.25 -6.61
N ALA A 363 -16.92 10.03 -6.12
CA ALA A 363 -18.05 10.95 -6.30
C ALA A 363 -17.82 12.33 -5.66
N LEU A 364 -16.93 12.41 -4.65
CA LEU A 364 -16.50 13.65 -4.01
C LEU A 364 -15.21 14.24 -4.60
N GLY A 365 -14.65 13.60 -5.64
CA GLY A 365 -13.43 14.05 -6.31
C GLY A 365 -12.13 13.53 -5.70
N ALA A 366 -12.20 12.57 -4.78
CA ALA A 366 -11.05 11.89 -4.21
C ALA A 366 -10.90 10.49 -4.82
N THR A 367 -10.23 10.38 -5.96
CA THR A 367 -9.94 9.06 -6.54
C THR A 367 -9.00 8.27 -5.62
N ILE A 368 -9.23 6.96 -5.51
CA ILE A 368 -8.42 6.06 -4.69
C ILE A 368 -7.59 5.17 -5.61
N ASP A 369 -6.27 5.36 -5.57
CA ASP A 369 -5.36 4.70 -6.50
C ASP A 369 -5.00 3.28 -6.04
N ALA A 370 -4.96 3.06 -4.72
CA ALA A 370 -4.69 1.76 -4.15
C ALA A 370 -5.43 1.51 -2.84
N ILE A 371 -5.63 0.25 -2.50
CA ILE A 371 -6.03 -0.19 -1.16
C ILE A 371 -5.11 -1.29 -0.62
N THR A 372 -4.97 -1.34 0.71
CA THR A 372 -4.70 -2.62 1.40
C THR A 372 -6.00 -3.08 2.05
N ILE A 373 -6.20 -4.39 2.20
CA ILE A 373 -7.47 -4.90 2.74
C ILE A 373 -7.55 -4.87 4.27
N GLN A 374 -6.42 -4.61 4.93
CA GLN A 374 -6.31 -4.52 6.39
C GLN A 374 -4.98 -3.85 6.76
N ASN A 375 -5.02 -2.84 7.62
CA ASN A 375 -3.85 -2.30 8.30
C ASN A 375 -3.30 -3.31 9.32
N GLU A 376 -2.01 -3.59 9.29
CA GLU A 376 -1.32 -4.45 10.26
C GLU A 376 -2.07 -5.76 10.58
N PRO A 377 -2.33 -6.65 9.60
CA PRO A 377 -3.19 -7.82 9.78
C PRO A 377 -2.75 -8.81 10.85
N LEU A 378 -1.52 -8.71 11.38
CA LEU A 378 -1.03 -9.55 12.48
C LEU A 378 -1.14 -8.85 13.85
N ASN A 379 -1.57 -7.59 13.87
CA ASN A 379 -1.84 -6.82 15.07
C ASN A 379 -3.31 -7.01 15.49
N SER A 380 -3.54 -7.46 16.73
CA SER A 380 -4.88 -7.67 17.27
C SER A 380 -4.92 -7.25 18.74
N GLN A 381 -5.53 -6.11 18.99
CA GLN A 381 -5.54 -5.46 20.30
C GLN A 381 -6.91 -4.84 20.59
N ALA A 382 -7.19 -4.62 21.88
CA ALA A 382 -8.37 -3.87 22.32
C ALA A 382 -8.02 -2.39 22.53
N GLY A 383 -9.03 -1.51 22.52
CA GLY A 383 -8.89 -0.08 22.78
C GLY A 383 -9.13 0.81 21.56
N TYR A 384 -8.65 0.38 20.39
CA TYR A 384 -8.87 1.04 19.11
C TYR A 384 -9.14 0.00 18.01
N PRO A 385 -9.58 0.40 16.81
CA PRO A 385 -9.90 -0.54 15.74
C PRO A 385 -8.67 -1.36 15.32
N THR A 386 -8.78 -2.68 15.38
CA THR A 386 -7.82 -3.64 14.80
C THR A 386 -8.60 -4.85 14.27
N MET A 387 -8.03 -5.60 13.33
CA MET A 387 -8.59 -6.86 12.87
C MET A 387 -7.48 -7.81 12.41
N TYR A 388 -7.42 -8.98 13.03
CA TYR A 388 -6.47 -10.01 12.64
C TYR A 388 -6.92 -10.68 11.35
N MET A 389 -5.96 -10.96 10.47
CA MET A 389 -6.15 -11.73 9.25
C MET A 389 -4.92 -12.60 9.01
N TYR A 390 -5.12 -13.89 8.73
CA TYR A 390 -4.07 -14.79 8.28
C TYR A 390 -3.72 -14.49 6.82
N ASP A 391 -2.49 -14.80 6.42
CA ASP A 391 -1.99 -14.62 5.06
C ASP A 391 -2.83 -15.35 3.99
N SER A 392 -3.25 -16.59 4.29
CA SER A 392 -4.11 -17.38 3.42
C SER A 392 -5.55 -16.85 3.32
N GLU A 393 -6.09 -16.27 4.40
CA GLU A 393 -7.38 -15.58 4.36
C GLU A 393 -7.29 -14.34 3.47
N ALA A 394 -6.27 -13.50 3.69
CA ALA A 394 -6.04 -12.31 2.89
C ALA A 394 -5.93 -12.65 1.40
N ALA A 395 -5.13 -13.65 1.05
CA ALA A 395 -4.97 -14.10 -0.32
C ALA A 395 -6.30 -14.57 -0.94
N ASN A 396 -7.08 -15.39 -0.22
CA ASN A 396 -8.36 -15.90 -0.71
C ASN A 396 -9.42 -14.79 -0.83
N LEU A 397 -9.47 -13.86 0.13
CA LEU A 397 -10.36 -12.69 0.08
C LEU A 397 -10.06 -11.85 -1.15
N ILE A 398 -8.79 -11.59 -1.44
CA ILE A 398 -8.39 -10.82 -2.63
C ILE A 398 -8.74 -11.58 -3.90
N GLN A 399 -8.30 -12.83 -4.04
CA GLN A 399 -8.43 -13.62 -5.27
C GLN A 399 -9.89 -13.92 -5.64
N TYR A 400 -10.75 -14.20 -4.64
CA TYR A 400 -12.11 -14.68 -4.89
C TYR A 400 -13.21 -13.65 -4.64
N TYR A 401 -12.93 -12.56 -3.92
CA TYR A 401 -13.95 -11.58 -3.56
C TYR A 401 -13.56 -10.14 -3.89
N VAL A 402 -12.54 -9.57 -3.25
CA VAL A 402 -12.19 -8.14 -3.39
C VAL A 402 -11.77 -7.81 -4.81
N GLY A 403 -10.78 -8.52 -5.37
CA GLY A 403 -10.29 -8.31 -6.73
C GLY A 403 -11.40 -8.42 -7.79
N PRO A 404 -12.16 -9.52 -7.83
CA PRO A 404 -13.31 -9.66 -8.74
C PRO A 404 -14.38 -8.59 -8.55
N ALA A 405 -14.64 -8.13 -7.32
CA ALA A 405 -15.63 -7.09 -7.06
C ALA A 405 -15.20 -5.72 -7.60
N LEU A 406 -13.93 -5.33 -7.42
CA LEU A 406 -13.38 -4.10 -8.00
C LEU A 406 -13.43 -4.16 -9.53
N ALA A 407 -12.97 -5.26 -10.12
CA ALA A 407 -13.00 -5.46 -11.57
C ALA A 407 -14.42 -5.43 -12.15
N ALA A 408 -15.39 -6.07 -11.48
CA ALA A 408 -16.80 -6.05 -11.90
C ALA A 408 -17.45 -4.66 -11.77
N ALA A 409 -16.96 -3.83 -10.83
CA ALA A 409 -17.38 -2.44 -10.66
C ALA A 409 -16.69 -1.49 -11.66
N GLY A 410 -15.70 -1.97 -12.43
CA GLY A 410 -14.92 -1.15 -13.35
C GLY A 410 -13.97 -0.18 -12.65
N LEU A 411 -13.50 -0.54 -11.45
CA LEU A 411 -12.55 0.25 -10.66
C LEU A 411 -11.11 -0.20 -10.98
N ASP A 412 -10.25 0.76 -11.31
CA ASP A 412 -8.83 0.53 -11.61
C ASP A 412 -7.95 0.57 -10.33
N THR A 413 -8.56 0.70 -9.14
CA THR A 413 -7.86 0.74 -7.86
C THR A 413 -7.03 -0.52 -7.63
N ALA A 414 -5.73 -0.34 -7.42
CA ALA A 414 -4.81 -1.45 -7.15
C ALA A 414 -5.02 -2.05 -5.76
N ILE A 415 -4.61 -3.30 -5.57
CA ILE A 415 -4.59 -3.97 -4.26
C ILE A 415 -3.13 -4.23 -3.88
N TRP A 416 -2.70 -3.69 -2.73
CA TRP A 416 -1.36 -3.92 -2.18
C TRP A 416 -1.44 -4.94 -1.04
N ALA A 417 -0.49 -5.87 -1.01
CA ALA A 417 -0.41 -6.87 0.03
C ALA A 417 0.22 -6.35 1.33
N TYR A 418 -0.14 -7.00 2.43
CA TYR A 418 0.49 -6.98 3.74
C TYR A 418 0.23 -5.75 4.62
N ASP A 419 0.88 -4.61 4.38
CA ASP A 419 0.72 -3.37 5.19
C ASP A 419 1.12 -3.59 6.67
N HIS A 420 2.30 -4.21 6.88
CA HIS A 420 2.83 -4.49 8.22
C HIS A 420 4.37 -4.64 8.22
N ASN A 421 4.94 -5.09 9.34
CA ASN A 421 6.37 -4.98 9.65
C ASN A 421 7.28 -5.93 8.84
N THR A 422 8.56 -5.59 8.74
CA THR A 422 9.58 -6.31 7.94
C THR A 422 9.92 -7.72 8.45
N ASP A 423 9.33 -8.17 9.55
CA ASP A 423 9.67 -9.41 10.27
C ASP A 423 8.92 -10.66 9.78
N VAL A 424 7.78 -10.52 9.08
CA VAL A 424 6.97 -11.66 8.59
C VAL A 424 6.80 -11.63 7.06
N THR A 425 7.92 -11.81 6.34
CA THR A 425 7.93 -11.78 4.85
C THR A 425 7.12 -12.89 4.18
N THR A 426 6.78 -13.97 4.91
CA THR A 426 5.94 -15.05 4.38
C THR A 426 4.51 -14.61 4.08
N PHE A 427 3.99 -13.60 4.80
CA PHE A 427 2.63 -13.11 4.58
C PHE A 427 2.46 -12.50 3.19
N PRO A 428 3.23 -11.45 2.79
CA PRO A 428 3.12 -10.90 1.44
C PRO A 428 3.49 -11.92 0.37
N GLN A 429 4.41 -12.86 0.66
CA GLN A 429 4.74 -13.94 -0.27
C GLN A 429 3.51 -14.82 -0.57
N THR A 430 2.78 -15.26 0.45
CA THR A 430 1.53 -16.04 0.29
C THR A 430 0.51 -15.24 -0.54
N VAL A 431 0.29 -13.96 -0.24
CA VAL A 431 -0.67 -13.14 -1.00
C VAL A 431 -0.27 -13.01 -2.46
N LEU A 432 1.01 -12.72 -2.77
CA LEU A 432 1.49 -12.66 -4.15
C LEU A 432 1.33 -14.01 -4.88
N GLU A 433 1.59 -15.13 -4.23
CA GLU A 433 1.48 -16.45 -4.86
C GLU A 433 0.03 -16.83 -5.21
N PHE A 434 -0.91 -16.55 -4.30
CA PHE A 434 -2.29 -17.00 -4.41
C PHE A 434 -3.27 -15.96 -4.96
N ALA A 435 -2.88 -14.69 -5.01
CA ALA A 435 -3.67 -13.57 -5.53
C ALA A 435 -2.96 -12.74 -6.61
N SER A 436 -1.96 -13.32 -7.31
CA SER A 436 -1.16 -12.66 -8.36
C SER A 436 -1.95 -12.05 -9.52
N GLU A 437 -3.22 -12.44 -9.71
CA GLU A 437 -4.10 -11.81 -10.70
C GLU A 437 -4.42 -10.35 -10.35
N TYR A 438 -4.42 -10.01 -9.06
CA TYR A 438 -4.83 -8.70 -8.54
C TYR A 438 -3.74 -7.97 -7.75
N VAL A 439 -2.62 -8.64 -7.46
CA VAL A 439 -1.58 -8.12 -6.57
C VAL A 439 -0.19 -8.31 -7.18
N ASP A 440 0.52 -7.21 -7.34
CA ASP A 440 1.94 -7.14 -7.73
C ASP A 440 2.74 -6.19 -6.81
N THR A 441 2.12 -5.72 -5.73
CA THR A 441 2.65 -4.66 -4.88
C THR A 441 2.56 -5.05 -3.40
N VAL A 442 3.58 -4.68 -2.61
CA VAL A 442 3.68 -4.97 -1.17
C VAL A 442 3.92 -3.69 -0.37
N ALA A 443 3.20 -3.56 0.74
CA ALA A 443 3.30 -2.48 1.71
C ALA A 443 4.01 -2.96 2.99
N TRP A 444 4.94 -2.15 3.51
CA TRP A 444 5.78 -2.44 4.66
C TRP A 444 5.76 -1.31 5.70
N HIS A 445 5.81 -1.66 6.98
CA HIS A 445 5.92 -0.73 8.12
C HIS A 445 7.32 -0.80 8.77
N CYS A 446 7.66 0.22 9.54
CA CYS A 446 8.98 0.37 10.17
C CYS A 446 9.08 -0.14 11.63
N TYR A 447 8.06 -0.81 12.17
CA TYR A 447 7.97 -1.07 13.62
C TYR A 447 8.59 -2.41 14.07
N ALA A 448 9.23 -3.16 13.16
CA ALA A 448 9.97 -4.36 13.53
C ALA A 448 11.14 -4.02 14.49
N ASP A 449 11.41 -4.90 15.45
CA ASP A 449 12.59 -4.83 16.31
C ASP A 449 13.34 -6.18 16.30
N PRO A 450 14.56 -6.26 15.73
CA PRO A 450 15.27 -5.16 15.06
C PRO A 450 14.65 -4.80 13.70
N LEU A 451 14.69 -3.52 13.35
CA LEU A 451 14.30 -3.05 12.01
C LEU A 451 15.38 -3.40 10.98
N ASP A 452 14.99 -4.08 9.91
CA ASP A 452 15.89 -4.48 8.83
C ASP A 452 15.24 -4.26 7.46
N TRP A 453 15.72 -3.25 6.72
CA TRP A 453 15.24 -2.96 5.37
C TRP A 453 15.83 -3.90 4.31
N SER A 454 16.89 -4.64 4.60
CA SER A 454 17.52 -5.56 3.64
C SER A 454 16.58 -6.68 3.18
N VAL A 455 15.56 -6.99 3.99
CA VAL A 455 14.51 -7.96 3.65
C VAL A 455 13.75 -7.56 2.37
N LEU A 456 13.56 -6.27 2.09
CA LEU A 456 12.91 -5.82 0.84
C LEU A 456 13.80 -6.12 -0.38
N THR A 457 15.13 -6.06 -0.24
CA THR A 457 16.07 -6.45 -1.30
C THR A 457 16.00 -7.95 -1.56
N ASP A 458 16.00 -8.77 -0.51
CA ASP A 458 15.82 -10.22 -0.64
C ASP A 458 14.47 -10.56 -1.25
N PHE A 459 13.41 -9.85 -0.86
CA PHE A 459 12.07 -10.02 -1.41
C PHE A 459 12.01 -9.65 -2.89
N LYS A 460 12.61 -8.51 -3.31
CA LYS A 460 12.72 -8.11 -4.72
C LYS A 460 13.50 -9.12 -5.55
N ASN A 461 14.59 -9.68 -5.01
CA ASN A 461 15.38 -10.71 -5.69
C ASN A 461 14.56 -11.98 -5.94
N CYS A 462 13.65 -12.33 -5.03
CA CYS A 462 12.73 -13.47 -5.18
C CYS A 462 11.55 -13.14 -6.10
N ASN A 463 11.10 -11.89 -6.11
CA ASN A 463 9.92 -11.42 -6.83
C ASN A 463 10.28 -10.21 -7.73
N PRO A 464 10.96 -10.41 -8.89
CA PRO A 464 11.55 -9.29 -9.65
C PRO A 464 10.57 -8.23 -10.15
N ASN A 465 9.30 -8.58 -10.31
CA ASN A 465 8.27 -7.67 -10.80
C ASN A 465 7.54 -6.92 -9.67
N VAL A 466 7.84 -7.22 -8.40
CA VAL A 466 7.13 -6.61 -7.28
C VAL A 466 7.47 -5.13 -7.12
N THR A 467 6.45 -4.32 -6.87
CA THR A 467 6.61 -2.95 -6.39
C THR A 467 6.48 -2.95 -4.87
N GLN A 468 7.32 -2.18 -4.17
CA GLN A 468 7.32 -2.15 -2.70
C GLN A 468 7.19 -0.72 -2.20
N TYR A 469 6.52 -0.51 -1.08
CA TYR A 469 6.38 0.79 -0.43
C TYR A 469 6.61 0.68 1.07
N MET A 470 7.23 1.69 1.68
CA MET A 470 7.13 1.89 3.13
C MET A 470 5.89 2.75 3.38
N THR A 471 4.84 2.15 3.95
CA THR A 471 3.51 2.77 4.01
C THR A 471 3.19 3.39 5.36
N GLU A 472 3.95 3.07 6.40
CA GLU A 472 3.77 3.65 7.72
C GLU A 472 5.04 3.63 8.58
N CYS A 473 5.35 4.80 9.13
CA CYS A 473 6.30 4.94 10.23
C CYS A 473 5.95 6.17 11.06
N TRP A 474 5.73 5.98 12.36
CA TRP A 474 5.37 7.08 13.25
C TRP A 474 6.52 8.07 13.48
N THR A 475 6.14 9.31 13.81
CA THR A 475 7.06 10.39 14.20
C THR A 475 6.70 10.91 15.58
N PRO A 476 7.64 10.96 16.53
CA PRO A 476 7.48 11.62 17.82
C PRO A 476 7.85 13.11 17.81
N SER A 477 7.40 13.85 18.83
CA SER A 477 7.89 15.20 19.16
C SER A 477 9.28 15.21 19.82
N PHE A 478 9.81 14.04 20.21
CA PHE A 478 11.08 13.83 20.88
C PHE A 478 11.86 12.65 20.26
N GLY A 479 13.16 12.54 20.51
CA GLY A 479 13.97 11.41 20.00
C GLY A 479 14.93 11.85 18.89
N GLU A 480 15.30 10.89 18.03
CA GLU A 480 16.31 11.12 17.01
C GLU A 480 15.77 12.05 15.91
N TRP A 481 16.38 13.22 15.76
CA TRP A 481 15.96 14.25 14.79
C TRP A 481 15.91 13.75 13.34
N TYR A 482 16.70 12.72 13.03
CA TYR A 482 16.84 12.14 11.70
C TYR A 482 15.91 10.95 11.44
N GLN A 483 15.04 10.56 12.39
CA GLN A 483 14.15 9.39 12.26
C GLN A 483 13.38 9.39 10.94
N ALA A 484 12.81 10.55 10.56
CA ALA A 484 12.07 10.69 9.30
C ALA A 484 12.92 10.54 8.04
N SER A 485 14.21 10.90 8.11
CA SER A 485 15.13 10.63 7.01
C SER A 485 15.55 9.15 6.98
N SER A 486 15.79 8.53 8.15
CA SER A 486 16.15 7.11 8.26
C SER A 486 15.09 6.17 7.69
N PHE A 487 13.81 6.41 7.97
CA PHE A 487 12.74 5.59 7.41
C PHE A 487 12.46 5.88 5.92
N VAL A 488 13.13 6.85 5.30
CA VAL A 488 13.06 7.08 3.85
C VAL A 488 14.28 6.47 3.15
N VAL A 489 15.50 6.81 3.60
CA VAL A 489 16.74 6.36 2.96
C VAL A 489 16.88 4.85 2.96
N GLY A 490 16.50 4.19 4.07
CA GLY A 490 16.57 2.73 4.22
C GLY A 490 15.73 1.98 3.18
N PRO A 491 14.40 2.20 3.12
CA PRO A 491 13.55 1.57 2.11
C PRO A 491 13.95 1.90 0.67
N LEU A 492 14.33 3.14 0.36
CA LEU A 492 14.76 3.51 -1.00
C LEU A 492 16.03 2.76 -1.42
N ASN A 493 16.99 2.60 -0.52
CA ASN A 493 18.16 1.77 -0.74
C ASN A 493 17.81 0.27 -0.87
N ASN A 494 16.60 -0.13 -0.49
CA ASN A 494 16.11 -1.51 -0.56
C ASN A 494 14.86 -1.68 -1.43
N TRP A 495 14.78 -0.97 -2.56
CA TRP A 495 13.76 -1.18 -3.61
C TRP A 495 12.34 -0.69 -3.29
N ALA A 496 12.14 0.10 -2.25
CA ALA A 496 10.88 0.80 -2.04
C ALA A 496 10.71 1.96 -3.03
N SER A 497 9.53 2.09 -3.61
CA SER A 497 9.15 3.09 -4.62
C SER A 497 8.55 4.36 -3.99
N GLY A 498 8.50 4.42 -2.66
CA GLY A 498 8.00 5.56 -1.91
C GLY A 498 7.97 5.28 -0.41
N ALA A 499 7.79 6.34 0.36
CA ALA A 499 7.78 6.32 1.81
C ALA A 499 6.70 7.28 2.36
N MET A 500 5.94 6.83 3.35
CA MET A 500 4.91 7.62 4.03
C MET A 500 5.14 7.64 5.54
N ALA A 501 5.23 8.82 6.13
CA ALA A 501 5.13 8.97 7.58
C ALA A 501 3.71 8.63 8.07
N TRP A 502 3.53 8.33 9.35
CA TRP A 502 2.21 7.97 9.87
C TRP A 502 1.22 9.12 9.75
N THR A 503 1.23 10.13 10.63
CA THR A 503 0.23 11.21 10.56
C THR A 503 0.79 12.49 9.94
N LEU A 504 0.07 13.06 8.98
CA LEU A 504 0.44 14.32 8.33
C LEU A 504 0.36 15.49 9.31
N ALA A 505 -0.71 15.55 10.10
CA ALA A 505 -0.87 16.59 11.11
C ALA A 505 -1.58 16.12 12.38
N THR A 506 -1.29 16.83 13.46
CA THR A 506 -1.96 16.72 14.76
C THR A 506 -2.24 18.10 15.34
N ASN A 507 -3.06 18.15 16.38
CA ASN A 507 -3.15 19.33 17.23
C ASN A 507 -1.96 19.40 18.21
N SER A 508 -1.91 20.47 19.01
CA SER A 508 -0.89 20.71 20.06
C SER A 508 -0.78 19.62 21.14
N SER A 509 -1.70 18.67 21.17
CA SER A 509 -1.74 17.53 22.11
C SER A 509 -1.58 16.18 21.40
N ASP A 510 -0.98 16.15 20.21
CA ASP A 510 -0.72 14.95 19.41
C ASP A 510 -1.99 14.13 19.06
N GLY A 511 -3.14 14.79 18.95
CA GLY A 511 -4.42 14.13 18.67
C GLY A 511 -5.30 14.89 17.67
N PRO A 512 -6.62 14.58 17.67
CA PRO A 512 -7.31 13.58 18.50
C PRO A 512 -6.85 12.13 18.24
N SER A 513 -6.90 11.30 19.29
CA SER A 513 -6.68 9.85 19.22
C SER A 513 -7.64 9.13 20.14
N PHE A 514 -7.75 7.81 19.98
CA PHE A 514 -8.57 6.99 20.87
C PHE A 514 -8.10 7.10 22.31
N THR A 515 -9.04 7.25 23.24
CA THR A 515 -8.72 7.39 24.67
C THR A 515 -8.03 6.16 25.26
N THR A 516 -8.21 4.98 24.65
CA THR A 516 -7.57 3.73 25.07
C THR A 516 -6.76 3.15 23.92
N GLY A 517 -5.44 3.03 24.10
CA GLY A 517 -4.54 2.37 23.15
C GLY A 517 -4.24 3.16 21.87
N GLY A 518 -4.94 4.27 21.62
CA GLY A 518 -4.58 5.19 20.53
C GLY A 518 -3.17 5.75 20.72
N CYS A 519 -2.49 6.08 19.62
CA CYS A 519 -1.16 6.68 19.74
C CYS A 519 -1.27 8.10 20.32
N SER A 520 -0.81 8.29 21.56
CA SER A 520 -0.83 9.59 22.25
C SER A 520 0.46 10.41 22.08
N GLU A 521 1.44 9.86 21.36
CA GLU A 521 2.76 10.47 21.15
C GLU A 521 3.12 10.54 19.64
N CYS A 522 2.16 10.21 18.77
CA CYS A 522 2.33 10.32 17.32
C CYS A 522 2.14 11.77 16.90
N THR A 523 3.22 12.52 16.85
CA THR A 523 3.23 13.91 16.40
C THR A 523 3.22 13.97 14.88
N GLY A 524 2.35 14.82 14.32
CA GLY A 524 2.30 15.03 12.88
C GLY A 524 3.52 15.74 12.33
N LEU A 525 3.71 15.64 11.01
CA LEU A 525 4.68 16.48 10.30
C LEU A 525 4.35 17.98 10.49
N VAL A 526 3.07 18.29 10.69
CA VAL A 526 2.55 19.62 11.00
C VAL A 526 1.76 19.57 12.31
N VAL A 527 2.05 20.50 13.23
CA VAL A 527 1.27 20.69 14.45
C VAL A 527 0.41 21.95 14.31
N ILE A 528 -0.89 21.83 14.52
CA ILE A 528 -1.82 22.97 14.53
C ILE A 528 -1.92 23.52 15.95
N ASN A 529 -1.59 24.81 16.09
CA ASN A 529 -1.52 25.53 17.37
C ASN A 529 -2.90 26.06 17.77
N ASP A 530 -3.14 26.21 19.07
CA ASP A 530 -4.41 26.69 19.63
C ASP A 530 -4.77 28.14 19.21
N ASP A 531 -3.78 28.91 18.75
CA ASP A 531 -3.95 30.29 18.26
C ASP A 531 -4.34 30.38 16.78
N GLY A 532 -4.54 29.25 16.10
CA GLY A 532 -4.91 29.17 14.69
C GLY A 532 -3.72 29.26 13.71
N THR A 533 -2.49 29.15 14.22
CA THR A 533 -1.27 29.00 13.41
C THR A 533 -0.84 27.53 13.31
N TYR A 534 0.24 27.24 12.57
CA TYR A 534 0.81 25.90 12.46
C TYR A 534 2.34 25.92 12.61
N THR A 535 2.90 24.80 13.05
CA THR A 535 4.34 24.55 13.19
C THR A 535 4.73 23.37 12.31
N LEU A 536 5.74 23.54 11.46
CA LEU A 536 6.35 22.45 10.70
C LEU A 536 7.41 21.78 11.57
N GLN A 537 7.26 20.49 11.83
CA GLN A 537 8.17 19.75 12.70
C GLN A 537 9.47 19.39 11.97
N THR A 538 10.54 19.07 12.71
CA THR A 538 11.81 18.59 12.12
C THR A 538 11.58 17.44 11.14
N ALA A 539 10.66 16.51 11.46
CA ALA A 539 10.28 15.41 10.59
C ALA A 539 9.75 15.86 9.21
N TYR A 540 9.01 16.98 9.14
CA TYR A 540 8.58 17.57 7.87
C TYR A 540 9.79 17.93 7.00
N TYR A 541 10.75 18.66 7.57
CA TYR A 541 11.93 19.10 6.83
C TYR A 541 12.85 17.95 6.42
N MET A 542 12.94 16.90 7.24
CA MET A 542 13.70 15.70 6.90
C MET A 542 13.05 14.93 5.74
N LEU A 543 11.72 14.75 5.76
CA LEU A 543 11.00 14.12 4.66
C LEU A 543 11.03 14.97 3.39
N ALA A 544 10.92 16.30 3.53
CA ALA A 544 10.92 17.24 2.41
C ALA A 544 12.25 17.28 1.64
N GLN A 545 13.36 16.89 2.26
CA GLN A 545 14.64 16.71 1.57
C GLN A 545 14.59 15.62 0.50
N TYR A 546 13.62 14.71 0.58
CA TYR A 546 13.37 13.72 -0.46
C TYR A 546 12.26 14.20 -1.40
N SER A 547 11.11 14.58 -0.85
CA SER A 547 9.90 14.81 -1.64
C SER A 547 9.98 16.03 -2.58
N ALA A 548 10.67 17.10 -2.17
CA ALA A 548 10.83 18.28 -3.01
C ALA A 548 11.80 18.05 -4.19
N PHE A 549 12.75 17.12 -4.05
CA PHE A 549 13.89 16.99 -4.95
C PHE A 549 13.95 15.67 -5.73
N ILE A 550 13.19 14.64 -5.31
CA ILE A 550 13.04 13.36 -6.00
C ILE A 550 11.57 13.27 -6.47
N PRO A 551 11.26 13.72 -7.69
CA PRO A 551 9.89 13.70 -8.20
C PRO A 551 9.39 12.29 -8.54
N SER A 552 8.06 12.19 -8.66
CA SER A 552 7.43 11.03 -9.29
C SER A 552 8.05 10.75 -10.66
N GLY A 553 8.33 9.48 -10.93
CA GLY A 553 9.03 9.02 -12.13
C GLY A 553 10.56 9.01 -12.02
N ALA A 554 11.16 9.55 -10.94
CA ALA A 554 12.60 9.44 -10.74
C ALA A 554 13.03 7.98 -10.55
N THR A 555 14.20 7.62 -11.05
CA THR A 555 14.76 6.27 -10.93
C THR A 555 15.85 6.28 -9.86
N ILE A 556 15.73 5.45 -8.82
CA ILE A 556 16.79 5.30 -7.81
C ILE A 556 18.02 4.66 -8.46
N LEU A 557 19.19 5.17 -8.09
CA LEU A 557 20.48 4.70 -8.58
C LEU A 557 21.15 3.82 -7.53
N HIS A 558 21.83 2.77 -7.99
CA HIS A 558 22.72 1.99 -7.15
C HIS A 558 23.86 2.87 -6.66
N GLY A 559 24.09 2.89 -5.35
CA GLY A 559 25.17 3.64 -4.73
C GLY A 559 25.93 2.82 -3.69
N SER A 560 27.09 3.31 -3.28
CA SER A 560 27.86 2.74 -2.17
C SER A 560 28.61 3.82 -1.39
N GLY A 561 29.13 3.45 -0.22
CA GLY A 561 29.77 4.38 0.72
C GLY A 561 28.85 4.86 1.83
N SER A 562 27.59 4.41 1.87
CA SER A 562 26.67 4.65 2.98
C SER A 562 26.97 3.67 4.13
N TYR A 563 27.26 4.19 5.31
CA TYR A 563 27.43 3.40 6.53
C TYR A 563 27.35 4.25 7.80
N THR A 564 26.79 3.67 8.85
CA THR A 564 26.74 4.24 10.21
C THR A 564 27.59 3.44 11.19
N TYR A 565 28.33 4.15 12.06
CA TYR A 565 28.99 3.59 13.23
C TYR A 565 28.16 3.82 14.49
N ALA A 566 28.68 3.39 15.65
CA ALA A 566 28.04 3.58 16.95
C ALA A 566 27.85 5.06 17.33
N ASP A 567 28.68 5.96 16.80
CA ASP A 567 28.69 7.40 17.04
C ASP A 567 28.15 8.22 15.86
N GLY A 568 27.45 7.57 14.92
CA GLY A 568 26.87 8.18 13.73
C GLY A 568 27.59 7.82 12.43
N GLY A 569 27.17 8.43 11.33
CA GLY A 569 27.79 8.21 10.02
C GLY A 569 27.03 8.92 8.90
N ILE A 570 27.26 8.44 7.67
CA ILE A 570 26.63 8.96 6.46
C ILE A 570 25.75 7.88 5.84
N GLU A 571 24.48 8.20 5.65
CA GLU A 571 23.58 7.45 4.78
C GLU A 571 23.24 8.30 3.56
N SER A 572 22.99 7.66 2.41
CA SER A 572 22.66 8.41 1.20
C SER A 572 21.83 7.60 0.22
N VAL A 573 21.10 8.32 -0.63
CA VAL A 573 20.38 7.78 -1.78
C VAL A 573 20.50 8.75 -2.94
N ALA A 574 20.58 8.22 -4.16
CA ALA A 574 20.62 9.01 -5.37
C ALA A 574 19.52 8.61 -6.35
N SER A 575 19.12 9.56 -7.20
CA SER A 575 18.14 9.33 -8.25
C SER A 575 18.51 10.05 -9.54
N LEU A 576 18.08 9.48 -10.66
CA LEU A 576 17.99 10.13 -11.96
C LEU A 576 16.54 10.58 -12.18
N ASN A 577 16.34 11.88 -12.34
CA ASN A 577 15.02 12.47 -12.49
C ASN A 577 14.52 12.40 -13.95
N PRO A 578 13.19 12.47 -14.20
CA PRO A 578 12.65 12.43 -15.55
C PRO A 578 13.12 13.55 -16.48
N ASP A 579 13.62 14.65 -15.93
CA ASP A 579 14.17 15.80 -16.65
C ASP A 579 15.68 15.69 -16.93
N GLY A 580 16.29 14.56 -16.57
CA GLY A 580 17.71 14.25 -16.73
C GLY A 580 18.60 14.73 -15.59
N THR A 581 18.10 15.54 -14.64
CA THR A 581 18.93 15.95 -13.49
C THR A 581 19.13 14.78 -12.53
N ARG A 582 20.15 14.87 -11.67
CA ARG A 582 20.41 13.86 -10.64
C ARG A 582 20.24 14.48 -9.26
N THR A 583 19.59 13.77 -8.35
CA THR A 583 19.43 14.20 -6.95
C THR A 583 20.19 13.24 -6.05
N VAL A 584 20.94 13.76 -5.07
CA VAL A 584 21.67 12.98 -4.08
C VAL A 584 21.32 13.52 -2.71
N VAL A 585 20.59 12.73 -1.91
CA VAL A 585 20.24 13.07 -0.53
C VAL A 585 21.23 12.38 0.39
N ILE A 586 21.82 13.15 1.31
CA ILE A 586 22.91 12.74 2.20
C ILE A 586 22.51 13.06 3.64
N GLN A 587 22.34 12.05 4.47
CA GLN A 587 22.12 12.18 5.90
C GLN A 587 23.45 12.08 6.63
N ASN A 588 23.87 13.14 7.32
CA ASN A 588 25.01 13.17 8.22
C ASN A 588 24.55 13.20 9.67
N THR A 589 24.73 12.09 10.39
CA THR A 589 24.40 12.01 11.82
C THR A 589 25.59 12.30 12.74
N LEU A 590 26.76 12.64 12.19
CA LEU A 590 27.94 12.99 12.97
C LEU A 590 27.80 14.40 13.56
N ALA A 591 28.42 14.62 14.72
CA ALA A 591 28.50 15.93 15.38
C ALA A 591 29.52 16.90 14.71
N HIS A 592 29.98 16.58 13.51
CA HIS A 592 30.98 17.34 12.75
C HIS A 592 30.59 17.48 11.27
N ASP A 593 30.99 18.59 10.67
CA ASP A 593 30.87 18.78 9.23
C ASP A 593 31.75 17.77 8.49
N VAL A 594 31.24 17.27 7.37
CA VAL A 594 31.90 16.25 6.54
C VAL A 594 32.06 16.77 5.12
N TYR A 595 33.27 16.69 4.58
CA TYR A 595 33.48 16.91 3.15
C TYR A 595 33.17 15.62 2.40
N VAL A 596 32.05 15.61 1.68
CA VAL A 596 31.64 14.46 0.88
C VAL A 596 32.22 14.57 -0.52
N THR A 597 32.75 13.47 -1.02
CA THR A 597 33.16 13.28 -2.40
C THR A 597 32.26 12.23 -3.05
N LEU A 598 31.53 12.60 -4.09
CA LEU A 598 30.69 11.71 -4.87
C LEU A 598 31.36 11.39 -6.21
N THR A 599 31.55 10.12 -6.52
CA THR A 599 32.03 9.66 -7.85
C THR A 599 30.91 8.97 -8.61
N THR A 600 30.67 9.36 -9.86
CA THR A 600 29.66 8.72 -10.72
C THR A 600 30.29 7.67 -11.63
N ALA A 601 29.53 6.65 -12.02
CA ALA A 601 29.98 5.68 -13.02
C ALA A 601 30.14 6.30 -14.42
N SER A 602 29.41 7.37 -14.72
CA SER A 602 29.62 8.21 -15.92
C SER A 602 30.96 8.95 -15.94
N GLY A 603 31.69 9.02 -14.82
CA GLY A 603 33.05 9.55 -14.73
C GLY A 603 33.17 10.94 -14.13
N GLU A 604 32.07 11.53 -13.67
CA GLU A 604 32.07 12.79 -12.95
C GLU A 604 32.48 12.59 -11.49
N LYS A 605 33.00 13.65 -10.90
CA LYS A 605 33.36 13.70 -9.49
C LYS A 605 32.88 15.02 -8.91
N TRP A 606 32.11 14.95 -7.83
CA TRP A 606 31.53 16.09 -7.14
C TRP A 606 32.04 16.16 -5.71
N GLY A 607 32.25 17.36 -5.19
CA GLY A 607 32.70 17.55 -3.81
C GLY A 607 32.04 18.73 -3.13
N GLY A 608 31.64 18.57 -1.87
CA GLY A 608 30.98 19.62 -1.09
C GLY A 608 30.94 19.31 0.40
N ASP A 609 30.80 20.35 1.23
CA ASP A 609 30.62 20.20 2.67
C ASP A 609 29.15 19.82 2.99
N VAL A 610 28.99 18.86 3.89
CA VAL A 610 27.72 18.44 4.48
C VAL A 610 27.78 18.78 5.97
N PRO A 611 26.99 19.75 6.45
CA PRO A 611 27.02 20.17 7.85
C PRO A 611 26.77 19.01 8.82
N LYS A 612 27.26 19.13 10.05
CA LYS A 612 26.93 18.20 11.13
C LYS A 612 25.42 18.06 11.31
N GLU A 613 24.99 16.89 11.80
CA GLU A 613 23.60 16.61 12.19
C GLU A 613 22.56 17.16 11.20
N SER A 614 22.75 16.84 9.92
CA SER A 614 21.94 17.40 8.84
C SER A 614 21.56 16.37 7.78
N VAL A 615 20.50 16.67 7.06
CA VAL A 615 20.21 16.06 5.77
C VAL A 615 20.43 17.13 4.72
N VAL A 616 21.27 16.82 3.72
CA VAL A 616 21.61 17.70 2.62
C VAL A 616 21.23 17.06 1.30
N THR A 617 20.59 17.83 0.44
CA THR A 617 20.21 17.38 -0.90
C THR A 617 20.99 18.15 -1.93
N TRP A 618 21.82 17.43 -2.70
CA TRP A 618 22.47 17.96 -3.89
C TRP A 618 21.58 17.72 -5.10
N VAL A 619 21.35 18.78 -5.89
CA VAL A 619 20.72 18.69 -7.20
C VAL A 619 21.80 18.96 -8.25
N LEU A 620 22.19 17.93 -8.97
CA LEU A 620 23.23 17.97 -9.99
C LEU A 620 22.58 18.08 -11.37
N PRO A 621 23.22 18.77 -12.34
CA PRO A 621 22.74 18.81 -13.71
C PRO A 621 22.72 17.41 -14.35
N GLU A 622 22.19 17.31 -15.56
CA GLU A 622 22.33 16.10 -16.39
C GLU A 622 23.80 15.72 -16.57
N ALA A 623 24.08 14.42 -16.66
CA ALA A 623 25.43 13.94 -16.90
C ALA A 623 25.97 14.47 -18.24
N ASN A 624 27.26 14.82 -18.26
CA ASN A 624 27.94 15.38 -19.44
C ASN A 624 28.04 14.41 -20.63
#